data_AF-A0A956KET5-F1
#
_entry.id   AF-A0A956KET5-F1
#
_cell.length_a   1.000
_cell.length_b   1.000
_cell.length_c   1.000
_cell.angle_alpha   90.00
_cell.angle_beta   90.00
_cell.angle_gamma   90.00
#
_symmetry.space_group_name_H-M   'P 1'
#
loop_
_entity.id
_entity.type
_entity.pdbx_description
1 polymer ?
#
loop_
_entity_poly.entity_id
_entity_poly.type
_entity_poly.pdbx_seq_one_letter_code
_entity_poly.pdbx_strand_id
1 'polypeptide(L)'
;MISSSGRTRLVAAVTVIAGFALSSVSWWCFLLVALGAFGPGVLREIGWLRDKDEYQRRAEQRAGYHAYLVGGVATCVLVAFFRSGAREIGDPRELATVLLALLALTWIFSSLCAYWGARSAAARLLQGFGGAWLLFAIVSNVGAEWSGWAALVLHALLAAPFFALAWLGRRWPRPAGALLLLVSAGFAAFLTGRDNLDLITRGVTLLLFVGPLLGGGFALLGAGDERAEDDDA
;
A
#
# COMPACT_ATOMS: atom_id res chain seq x y z
N MET A 1 -6.47 -30.42 2.30
CA MET A 1 -7.20 -29.82 3.44
C MET A 1 -6.78 -28.37 3.59
N ILE A 2 -7.66 -27.40 3.33
CA ILE A 2 -7.37 -25.99 3.57
C ILE A 2 -7.61 -25.73 5.06
N SER A 3 -6.60 -25.24 5.79
CA SER A 3 -6.72 -24.86 7.20
C SER A 3 -7.88 -23.87 7.39
N SER A 4 -8.50 -23.84 8.57
CA SER A 4 -9.54 -22.84 8.91
C SER A 4 -9.07 -21.41 8.62
N SER A 5 -7.79 -21.12 8.85
CA SER A 5 -7.17 -19.82 8.54
C SER A 5 -7.15 -19.49 7.04
N GLY A 6 -6.95 -20.47 6.17
CA GLY A 6 -6.94 -20.28 4.72
C GLY A 6 -8.32 -19.87 4.18
N ARG A 7 -9.38 -20.46 4.73
CA ARG A 7 -10.77 -20.15 4.33
C ARG A 7 -11.16 -18.72 4.73
N THR A 8 -10.85 -18.30 5.95
CA THR A 8 -11.17 -16.94 6.42
C THR A 8 -10.47 -15.87 5.58
N ARG A 9 -9.19 -16.08 5.22
CA ARG A 9 -8.45 -15.15 4.36
C ARG A 9 -9.02 -15.08 2.95
N LEU A 10 -9.40 -16.21 2.38
CA LEU A 10 -9.99 -16.26 1.04
C LEU A 10 -11.34 -15.54 1.00
N VAL A 11 -12.20 -15.79 1.99
CA VAL A 11 -13.49 -15.07 2.11
C VAL A 11 -13.23 -13.57 2.23
N ALA A 12 -12.35 -13.15 3.14
CA ALA A 12 -12.01 -11.74 3.31
C ALA A 12 -11.50 -11.09 2.02
N ALA A 13 -10.58 -11.76 1.30
CA ALA A 13 -10.05 -11.27 0.03
C ALA A 13 -11.15 -11.16 -1.04
N VAL A 14 -12.01 -12.16 -1.18
CA VAL A 14 -13.15 -12.14 -2.11
C VAL A 14 -14.12 -11.01 -1.75
N THR A 15 -14.40 -10.80 -0.47
CA THR A 15 -15.28 -9.70 -0.01
C THR A 15 -14.69 -8.33 -0.35
N VAL A 16 -13.38 -8.13 -0.16
CA VAL A 16 -12.69 -6.89 -0.56
C VAL A 16 -12.77 -6.68 -2.07
N ILE A 17 -12.43 -7.70 -2.87
CA ILE A 17 -12.45 -7.61 -4.34
C ILE A 17 -13.87 -7.31 -4.83
N ALA A 18 -14.88 -8.00 -4.29
CA ALA A 18 -16.29 -7.75 -4.63
C ALA A 18 -16.72 -6.33 -4.26
N GLY A 19 -16.30 -5.83 -3.08
CA GLY A 19 -16.59 -4.46 -2.65
C GLY A 19 -16.04 -3.41 -3.61
N PHE A 20 -14.79 -3.58 -4.07
CA PHE A 20 -14.20 -2.70 -5.08
C PHE A 20 -14.92 -2.80 -6.44
N ALA A 21 -15.20 -4.02 -6.92
CA ALA A 21 -15.88 -4.22 -8.20
C ALA A 21 -17.28 -3.56 -8.23
N LEU A 22 -18.02 -3.70 -7.13
CA LEU A 22 -19.38 -3.16 -6.98
C LEU A 22 -19.41 -1.66 -6.62
N SER A 23 -18.27 -1.06 -6.28
CA SER A 23 -18.20 0.37 -5.96
C SER A 23 -18.58 1.28 -7.13
N SER A 24 -18.44 0.78 -8.37
CA SER A 24 -18.91 1.46 -9.59
C SER A 24 -20.44 1.53 -9.68
N VAL A 25 -21.15 0.61 -9.02
CA VAL A 25 -22.62 0.57 -8.96
C VAL A 25 -23.12 1.41 -7.80
N SER A 26 -22.51 1.27 -6.62
CA SER A 26 -22.88 2.02 -5.42
C SER A 26 -21.69 2.21 -4.49
N TRP A 27 -21.47 3.45 -4.05
CA TRP A 27 -20.46 3.78 -3.05
C TRP A 27 -20.68 3.06 -1.70
N TRP A 28 -21.91 2.66 -1.38
CA TRP A 28 -22.19 1.85 -0.19
C TRP A 28 -21.50 0.48 -0.20
N CYS A 29 -21.13 -0.04 -1.38
CA CYS A 29 -20.38 -1.28 -1.50
C CYS A 29 -18.96 -1.18 -0.89
N PHE A 30 -18.44 0.01 -0.59
CA PHE A 30 -17.23 0.17 0.22
C PHE A 30 -17.38 -0.38 1.65
N LEU A 31 -18.60 -0.54 2.16
CA LEU A 31 -18.83 -1.26 3.42
C LEU A 31 -18.39 -2.73 3.32
N LEU A 32 -18.47 -3.35 2.14
CA LEU A 32 -17.93 -4.70 1.92
C LEU A 32 -16.40 -4.69 1.97
N VAL A 33 -15.75 -3.66 1.43
CA VAL A 33 -14.30 -3.48 1.54
C VAL A 33 -13.91 -3.38 3.02
N ALA A 34 -14.61 -2.53 3.78
CA ALA A 34 -14.38 -2.40 5.22
C ALA A 34 -14.63 -3.74 5.95
N LEU A 35 -15.72 -4.44 5.64
CA LEU A 35 -16.04 -5.73 6.26
C LEU A 35 -14.98 -6.80 5.94
N GLY A 36 -14.51 -6.88 4.70
CA GLY A 36 -13.47 -7.82 4.31
C GLY A 36 -12.10 -7.49 4.94
N ALA A 37 -11.75 -6.21 5.01
CA ALA A 37 -10.47 -5.75 5.57
C ALA A 37 -10.43 -5.87 7.10
N PHE A 38 -11.48 -5.41 7.79
CA PHE A 38 -11.49 -5.30 9.25
C PHE A 38 -12.29 -6.41 9.95
N GLY A 39 -13.27 -7.00 9.28
CA GLY A 39 -14.14 -8.03 9.86
C GLY A 39 -13.39 -9.22 10.46
N PRO A 40 -12.39 -9.82 9.78
CA PRO A 40 -11.57 -10.87 10.38
C PRO A 40 -10.81 -10.41 11.64
N GLY A 41 -10.43 -9.13 11.75
CA GLY A 41 -9.81 -8.57 12.95
C GLY A 41 -10.80 -8.46 14.10
N VAL A 42 -11.97 -7.87 13.84
CA VAL A 42 -13.06 -7.74 14.83
C VAL A 42 -13.50 -9.11 15.36
N LEU A 43 -13.68 -10.09 14.48
CA LEU A 43 -14.07 -11.45 14.87
C LEU A 43 -13.02 -12.15 15.74
N ARG A 44 -11.73 -11.79 15.62
CA ARG A 44 -10.66 -12.31 16.47
C ARG A 44 -10.66 -11.67 17.85
N GLU A 45 -10.94 -10.37 17.94
CA GLU A 45 -11.00 -9.66 19.22
C GLU A 45 -12.23 -10.08 20.05
N ILE A 46 -13.35 -10.36 19.40
CA ILE A 46 -14.54 -10.95 20.07
C ILE A 46 -14.30 -12.43 20.45
N GLY A 47 -13.19 -13.03 20.00
CA GLY A 47 -12.78 -14.39 20.35
C GLY A 47 -13.45 -15.49 19.53
N TRP A 48 -14.25 -15.15 18.51
CA TRP A 48 -14.88 -16.09 17.57
C TRP A 48 -13.88 -16.74 16.62
N LEU A 49 -12.81 -16.02 16.26
CA LEU A 49 -11.70 -16.53 15.44
C LEU A 49 -10.43 -16.69 16.28
N ARG A 50 -9.92 -17.92 16.34
CA ARG A 50 -8.66 -18.29 17.02
C ARG A 50 -7.71 -18.96 16.03
N ASP A 51 -7.43 -18.27 14.93
CA ASP A 51 -6.67 -18.78 13.78
C ASP A 51 -5.23 -18.24 13.70
N LYS A 52 -4.82 -17.39 14.66
CA LYS A 52 -3.51 -16.73 14.72
C LYS A 52 -2.74 -17.09 15.97
N ASP A 53 -1.43 -17.16 15.83
CA ASP A 53 -0.50 -17.23 16.96
C ASP A 53 -0.37 -15.86 17.65
N GLU A 54 0.29 -15.86 18.81
CA GLU A 54 0.47 -14.65 19.61
C GLU A 54 1.35 -13.61 18.91
N TYR A 55 2.32 -14.06 18.11
CA TYR A 55 3.20 -13.18 17.33
C TYR A 55 2.43 -12.40 16.26
N GLN A 56 1.57 -13.07 15.51
CA GLN A 56 0.71 -12.46 14.49
C GLN A 56 -0.27 -11.47 15.13
N ARG A 57 -0.85 -11.81 16.29
CA ARG A 57 -1.73 -10.88 17.03
C ARG A 57 -0.98 -9.61 17.47
N ARG A 58 0.21 -9.76 18.06
CA ARG A 58 1.03 -8.61 18.48
C ARG A 58 1.48 -7.76 17.28
N ALA A 59 1.85 -8.38 16.16
CA ALA A 59 2.22 -7.66 14.94
C ALA A 59 1.05 -6.81 14.41
N GLU A 60 -0.17 -7.35 14.43
CA GLU A 60 -1.37 -6.61 14.01
C GLU A 60 -1.73 -5.46 14.95
N GLN A 61 -1.60 -5.67 16.26
CA GLN A 61 -1.83 -4.61 17.25
C GLN A 61 -0.82 -3.46 17.08
N ARG A 62 0.47 -3.76 16.88
CA ARG A 62 1.49 -2.74 16.58
C ARG A 62 1.19 -1.99 15.29
N ALA A 63 0.79 -2.71 14.23
CA ALA A 63 0.42 -2.09 12.97
C ALA A 63 -0.81 -1.19 13.08
N GLY A 64 -1.82 -1.61 13.84
CA GLY A 64 -2.98 -0.79 14.19
C GLY A 64 -2.58 0.48 14.93
N TYR A 65 -1.68 0.37 15.92
CA TYR A 65 -1.18 1.51 16.67
C TYR A 65 -0.40 2.51 15.80
N HIS A 66 0.49 2.04 14.93
CA HIS A 66 1.21 2.92 14.00
C HIS A 66 0.27 3.61 13.01
N ALA A 67 -0.71 2.89 12.47
CA ALA A 67 -1.72 3.49 11.58
C ALA A 67 -2.51 4.57 12.31
N TYR A 68 -2.94 4.32 13.55
CA TYR A 68 -3.62 5.31 14.38
C TYR A 68 -2.77 6.56 14.61
N LEU A 69 -1.49 6.40 14.98
CA LEU A 69 -0.59 7.54 15.20
C LEU A 69 -0.37 8.36 13.93
N VAL A 70 0.00 7.71 12.82
CA VAL A 70 0.27 8.41 11.56
C VAL A 70 -1.00 9.08 11.02
N GLY A 71 -2.13 8.38 11.08
CA GLY A 71 -3.43 8.93 10.68
C GLY A 71 -3.82 10.14 11.53
N GLY A 72 -3.66 10.06 12.85
CA GLY A 72 -3.93 11.17 13.76
C GLY A 72 -3.04 12.38 13.49
N VAL A 73 -1.72 12.18 13.40
CA VAL A 73 -0.75 13.26 13.11
C VAL A 73 -1.04 13.91 11.76
N ALA A 74 -1.25 13.13 10.71
CA ALA A 74 -1.55 13.68 9.40
C ALA A 74 -2.89 14.41 9.35
N THR A 75 -3.90 13.94 10.08
CA THR A 75 -5.17 14.65 10.23
C THR A 75 -4.94 16.02 10.86
N CYS A 76 -4.17 16.09 11.96
CA CYS A 76 -3.83 17.36 12.60
C CYS A 76 -3.05 18.30 11.65
N VAL A 77 -2.08 17.79 10.91
CA VAL A 77 -1.29 18.56 9.93
C VAL A 77 -2.17 19.08 8.80
N LEU A 78 -3.05 18.24 8.24
CA LEU A 78 -3.99 18.65 7.18
C LEU A 78 -4.94 19.74 7.70
N VAL A 79 -5.51 19.56 8.88
CA VAL A 79 -6.37 20.58 9.50
C VAL A 79 -5.62 21.90 9.69
N ALA A 80 -4.40 21.86 10.22
CA ALA A 80 -3.56 23.05 10.39
C ALA A 80 -3.23 23.71 9.03
N PHE A 81 -2.91 22.91 8.01
CA PHE A 81 -2.58 23.39 6.66
C PHE A 81 -3.76 24.07 5.96
N PHE A 82 -4.96 23.49 6.05
CA PHE A 82 -6.17 24.10 5.48
C PHE A 82 -6.65 25.31 6.28
N ARG A 83 -6.50 25.30 7.62
CA ARG A 83 -6.90 26.43 8.48
C ARG A 83 -5.93 27.61 8.48
N SER A 84 -4.67 27.41 8.08
CA SER A 84 -3.63 28.44 8.09
C SER A 84 -3.64 29.39 6.88
N GLY A 85 -4.56 29.22 5.92
CA GLY A 85 -4.72 30.14 4.79
C GLY A 85 -6.17 30.20 4.31
N ALA A 86 -6.45 31.12 3.38
CA ALA A 86 -7.75 31.21 2.69
C ALA A 86 -7.90 30.09 1.63
N ARG A 87 -7.68 28.84 2.03
CA ARG A 87 -7.83 27.66 1.16
C ARG A 87 -9.17 27.01 1.51
N GLU A 88 -10.11 27.06 0.58
CA GLU A 88 -11.37 26.34 0.75
C GLU A 88 -11.18 24.86 0.36
N ILE A 89 -11.77 23.96 1.14
CA ILE A 89 -11.86 22.55 0.76
C ILE A 89 -12.98 22.45 -0.27
N GLY A 90 -12.62 22.19 -1.53
CA GLY A 90 -13.58 22.09 -2.63
C GLY A 90 -14.58 20.94 -2.44
N ASP A 91 -14.11 19.77 -1.96
CA ASP A 91 -14.96 18.62 -1.66
C ASP A 91 -14.46 17.85 -0.40
N PRO A 92 -15.26 17.78 0.68
CA PRO A 92 -14.96 16.98 1.86
C PRO A 92 -14.68 15.49 1.59
N ARG A 93 -15.20 14.93 0.49
CA ARG A 93 -15.03 13.51 0.11
C ARG A 93 -13.59 13.19 -0.26
N GLU A 94 -12.89 14.13 -0.88
CA GLU A 94 -11.50 13.92 -1.29
C GLU A 94 -10.56 13.84 -0.08
N LEU A 95 -10.82 14.66 0.94
CA LEU A 95 -10.06 14.67 2.19
C LEU A 95 -10.25 13.36 2.98
N ALA A 96 -11.47 12.83 3.02
CA ALA A 96 -11.74 11.50 3.58
C ALA A 96 -10.96 10.40 2.84
N THR A 97 -10.86 10.50 1.50
CA THR A 97 -10.12 9.55 0.68
C THR A 97 -8.62 9.57 0.96
N VAL A 98 -8.02 10.77 1.11
CA VAL A 98 -6.60 10.92 1.52
C VAL A 98 -6.35 10.26 2.86
N LEU A 99 -7.19 10.55 3.85
CA LEU A 99 -7.03 10.01 5.21
C LEU A 99 -7.17 8.49 5.23
N LEU A 100 -8.16 7.93 4.52
CA LEU A 100 -8.33 6.49 4.39
C LEU A 100 -7.14 5.83 3.68
N ALA A 101 -6.65 6.43 2.60
CA ALA A 101 -5.48 5.93 1.89
C ALA A 101 -4.24 5.92 2.78
N LEU A 102 -4.04 6.96 3.60
CA LEU A 102 -2.89 7.10 4.48
C LEU A 102 -2.93 6.07 5.60
N LEU A 103 -4.10 5.93 6.23
CA LEU A 103 -4.36 4.93 7.25
C LEU A 103 -4.12 3.52 6.72
N ALA A 104 -4.72 3.20 5.56
CA ALA A 104 -4.59 1.90 4.92
C ALA A 104 -3.14 1.60 4.55
N LEU A 105 -2.44 2.56 3.94
CA LEU A 105 -1.04 2.39 3.54
C LEU A 105 -0.14 2.16 4.76
N THR A 106 -0.28 2.99 5.79
CA THR A 106 0.52 2.86 7.02
C THR A 106 0.26 1.52 7.70
N TRP A 107 -1.01 1.12 7.79
CA TRP A 107 -1.40 -0.15 8.39
C TRP A 107 -0.82 -1.34 7.63
N ILE A 108 -0.98 -1.38 6.30
CA ILE A 108 -0.42 -2.43 5.44
C ILE A 108 1.09 -2.47 5.63
N PHE A 109 1.76 -1.33 5.47
CA PHE A 109 3.21 -1.27 5.54
C PHE A 109 3.74 -1.76 6.89
N SER A 110 3.18 -1.25 8.00
CA SER A 110 3.58 -1.66 9.33
C SER A 110 3.27 -3.12 9.63
N SER A 111 2.15 -3.66 9.14
CA SER A 111 1.80 -5.08 9.34
C SER A 111 2.77 -5.98 8.59
N LEU A 112 3.10 -5.64 7.34
CA LEU A 112 4.04 -6.42 6.55
C LEU A 112 5.45 -6.40 7.15
N CYS A 113 5.93 -5.24 7.58
CA CYS A 113 7.24 -5.13 8.24
C CYS A 113 7.30 -5.94 9.54
N ALA A 114 6.25 -5.87 10.38
CA ALA A 114 6.21 -6.60 11.63
C ALA A 114 6.13 -8.12 11.44
N TYR A 115 5.47 -8.60 10.39
CA TYR A 115 5.29 -10.03 10.14
C TYR A 115 6.45 -10.68 9.38
N TRP A 116 7.01 -9.98 8.39
CA TRP A 116 7.99 -10.56 7.47
C TRP A 116 9.40 -9.97 7.59
N GLY A 117 9.58 -8.94 8.42
CA GLY A 117 10.79 -8.13 8.43
C GLY A 117 10.84 -7.13 7.28
N ALA A 118 11.58 -6.04 7.48
CA ALA A 118 11.65 -4.89 6.58
C ALA A 118 11.95 -5.27 5.11
N ARG A 119 12.99 -6.10 4.90
CA ARG A 119 13.43 -6.52 3.56
C ARG A 119 12.40 -7.34 2.81
N SER A 120 11.82 -8.31 3.51
CA SER A 120 10.88 -9.27 2.95
C SER A 120 9.50 -8.63 2.72
N ALA A 121 9.13 -7.64 3.52
CA ALA A 121 7.96 -6.78 3.32
C ALA A 121 8.11 -5.88 2.08
N ALA A 122 9.23 -5.16 1.97
CA ALA A 122 9.51 -4.27 0.83
C ALA A 122 9.48 -5.03 -0.51
N ALA A 123 10.12 -6.20 -0.57
CA ALA A 123 10.12 -7.02 -1.79
C ALA A 123 8.70 -7.52 -2.16
N ARG A 124 7.88 -7.89 -1.17
CA ARG A 124 6.50 -8.35 -1.43
C ARG A 124 5.58 -7.20 -1.84
N LEU A 125 5.76 -6.01 -1.27
CA LEU A 125 5.04 -4.82 -1.70
C LEU A 125 5.33 -4.50 -3.17
N LEU A 126 6.61 -4.49 -3.55
CA LEU A 126 7.02 -4.26 -4.95
C LEU A 126 6.47 -5.34 -5.89
N GLN A 127 6.47 -6.61 -5.47
CA GLN A 127 5.85 -7.69 -6.25
C GLN A 127 4.33 -7.51 -6.37
N GLY A 128 3.66 -7.10 -5.29
CA GLY A 128 2.23 -6.80 -5.30
C GLY A 128 1.90 -5.65 -6.26
N PHE A 129 2.66 -4.56 -6.21
CA PHE A 129 2.51 -3.43 -7.12
C PHE A 129 2.80 -3.83 -8.58
N GLY A 130 3.91 -4.52 -8.83
CA GLY A 130 4.25 -5.00 -10.18
C GLY A 130 3.21 -5.98 -10.72
N GLY A 131 2.68 -6.87 -9.88
CA GLY A 131 1.64 -7.83 -10.25
C GLY A 131 0.29 -7.15 -10.54
N ALA A 132 -0.13 -6.21 -9.69
CA ALA A 132 -1.33 -5.42 -9.92
C ALA A 132 -1.24 -4.59 -11.20
N TRP A 133 -0.08 -3.97 -11.45
CA TRP A 133 0.18 -3.23 -12.68
C TRP A 133 0.17 -4.13 -13.91
N LEU A 134 0.81 -5.30 -13.85
CA LEU A 134 0.81 -6.28 -14.94
C LEU A 134 -0.61 -6.75 -15.25
N LEU A 135 -1.41 -7.06 -14.22
CA LEU A 135 -2.80 -7.43 -14.39
C LEU A 135 -3.61 -6.30 -15.03
N PHE A 136 -3.45 -5.07 -14.53
CA PHE A 136 -4.09 -3.89 -15.10
C PHE A 136 -3.72 -3.71 -16.57
N ALA A 137 -2.44 -3.81 -16.93
CA ALA A 137 -1.95 -3.73 -18.30
C ALA A 137 -2.57 -4.82 -19.20
N ILE A 138 -2.71 -6.04 -18.72
CA ILE A 138 -3.34 -7.13 -19.48
C ILE A 138 -4.84 -6.81 -19.71
N VAL A 139 -5.56 -6.44 -18.65
CA VAL A 139 -7.00 -6.15 -18.71
C VAL A 139 -7.29 -4.91 -19.56
N SER A 140 -6.47 -3.87 -19.49
CA SER A 140 -6.65 -2.64 -20.27
C SER A 140 -6.49 -2.86 -21.77
N ASN A 141 -5.67 -3.84 -22.18
CA ASN A 141 -5.51 -4.23 -23.59
C ASN A 141 -6.66 -5.12 -24.12
N VAL A 142 -7.62 -5.51 -23.27
CA VAL A 142 -8.86 -6.18 -23.72
C VAL A 142 -9.88 -5.16 -24.27
N GLY A 143 -9.74 -3.88 -23.92
CA GLY A 143 -10.58 -2.80 -24.42
C GLY A 143 -10.26 -2.41 -25.88
N ALA A 144 -11.27 -1.92 -26.60
CA ALA A 144 -11.15 -1.53 -28.01
C ALA A 144 -10.18 -0.36 -28.26
N GLU A 145 -9.85 0.42 -27.23
CA GLU A 145 -9.01 1.62 -27.34
C GLU A 145 -7.52 1.32 -27.52
N TRP A 146 -7.04 0.16 -27.05
CA TRP A 146 -5.62 -0.20 -27.04
C TRP A 146 -5.44 -1.66 -27.48
N SER A 147 -5.75 -1.96 -28.74
CA SER A 147 -5.58 -3.31 -29.30
C SER A 147 -4.24 -3.48 -30.00
N GLY A 148 -3.42 -4.47 -29.57
CA GLY A 148 -2.22 -4.89 -30.30
C GLY A 148 -1.17 -5.55 -29.42
N TRP A 149 -0.41 -6.49 -29.98
CA TRP A 149 0.64 -7.22 -29.25
C TRP A 149 1.74 -6.28 -28.72
N ALA A 150 2.04 -5.21 -29.46
CA ALA A 150 3.05 -4.23 -29.06
C ALA A 150 2.61 -3.43 -27.82
N ALA A 151 1.33 -3.05 -27.74
CA ALA A 151 0.77 -2.36 -26.58
C ALA A 151 0.77 -3.27 -25.36
N LEU A 152 0.44 -4.56 -25.53
CA LEU A 152 0.48 -5.54 -24.44
C LEU A 152 1.90 -5.70 -23.88
N VAL A 153 2.91 -5.80 -24.75
CA VAL A 153 4.32 -5.91 -24.33
C VAL A 153 4.80 -4.62 -23.66
N LEU A 154 4.55 -3.46 -24.25
CA LEU A 154 5.03 -2.17 -23.72
C LEU A 154 4.42 -1.85 -22.35
N HIS A 155 3.10 -2.04 -22.20
CA HIS A 155 2.41 -1.80 -20.93
C HIS A 155 2.82 -2.79 -19.85
N ALA A 156 3.04 -4.07 -20.20
CA ALA A 156 3.56 -5.06 -19.26
C ALA A 156 5.01 -4.77 -18.85
N LEU A 157 5.83 -4.20 -19.75
CA LEU A 157 7.22 -3.87 -19.48
C LEU A 157 7.36 -2.80 -18.38
N LEU A 158 6.37 -1.92 -18.21
CA LEU A 158 6.32 -0.97 -17.08
C LEU A 158 6.23 -1.67 -15.71
N ALA A 159 5.82 -2.94 -15.65
CA ALA A 159 5.86 -3.72 -14.41
C ALA A 159 7.27 -4.25 -14.08
N ALA A 160 8.14 -4.41 -15.09
CA ALA A 160 9.45 -5.03 -14.94
C ALA A 160 10.37 -4.32 -13.92
N PRO A 161 10.44 -2.97 -13.85
CA PRO A 161 11.21 -2.28 -12.83
C PRO A 161 10.82 -2.67 -11.39
N PHE A 162 9.54 -2.90 -11.11
CA PHE A 162 9.10 -3.30 -9.77
C PHE A 162 9.60 -4.70 -9.41
N PHE A 163 9.55 -5.66 -10.33
CA PHE A 163 10.09 -7.00 -10.12
C PHE A 163 11.60 -7.00 -10.00
N ALA A 164 12.28 -6.19 -10.83
CA ALA A 164 13.73 -6.01 -10.76
C ALA A 164 14.15 -5.42 -9.41
N LEU A 165 13.47 -4.37 -8.93
CA LEU A 165 13.71 -3.78 -7.60
C LEU A 165 13.38 -4.75 -6.47
N ALA A 166 12.32 -5.55 -6.59
CA ALA A 166 12.00 -6.58 -5.60
C ALA A 166 13.10 -7.64 -5.51
N TRP A 167 13.64 -8.06 -6.65
CA TRP A 167 14.77 -8.98 -6.72
C TRP A 167 16.05 -8.32 -6.17
N LEU A 168 16.30 -7.07 -6.54
CA LEU A 168 17.45 -6.28 -6.10
C LEU A 168 17.44 -6.10 -4.57
N GLY A 169 16.30 -5.74 -3.98
CA GLY A 169 16.14 -5.61 -2.53
C GLY A 169 16.38 -6.92 -1.78
N ARG A 170 16.13 -8.06 -2.43
CA ARG A 170 16.49 -9.38 -1.89
C ARG A 170 17.96 -9.73 -2.05
N ARG A 171 18.73 -9.12 -2.95
CA ARG A 171 20.17 -9.39 -3.12
C ARG A 171 21.05 -8.36 -2.42
N TRP A 172 20.75 -7.08 -2.62
CA TRP A 172 21.46 -5.92 -2.10
C TRP A 172 20.46 -4.88 -1.53
N PRO A 173 20.08 -4.99 -0.24
CA PRO A 173 19.01 -4.19 0.34
C PRO A 173 19.34 -2.69 0.34
N ARG A 174 20.55 -2.30 0.77
CA ARG A 174 20.97 -0.88 0.83
C ARG A 174 20.92 -0.14 -0.51
N PRO A 175 21.56 -0.62 -1.60
CA PRO A 175 21.49 0.09 -2.88
C PRO A 175 20.08 0.05 -3.48
N ALA A 176 19.31 -1.02 -3.27
CA ALA A 176 17.90 -1.05 -3.67
C ALA A 176 17.07 0.00 -2.91
N GLY A 177 17.32 0.16 -1.60
CA GLY A 177 16.69 1.18 -0.78
C GLY A 177 17.03 2.60 -1.24
N ALA A 178 18.30 2.89 -1.48
CA ALA A 178 18.75 4.17 -2.03
C ALA A 178 18.13 4.46 -3.41
N LEU A 179 18.09 3.45 -4.29
CA LEU A 179 17.46 3.57 -5.60
C LEU A 179 15.96 3.84 -5.49
N LEU A 180 15.25 3.18 -4.57
CA LEU A 180 13.83 3.45 -4.31
C LEU A 180 13.59 4.87 -3.82
N LEU A 181 14.43 5.40 -2.94
CA LEU A 181 14.33 6.79 -2.48
C LEU A 181 14.59 7.77 -3.63
N LEU A 182 15.59 7.51 -4.48
CA LEU A 182 15.87 8.31 -5.67
C LEU A 182 14.69 8.32 -6.65
N VAL A 183 14.13 7.14 -6.94
CA VAL A 183 12.95 7.00 -7.80
C VAL A 183 11.75 7.73 -7.19
N SER A 184 11.55 7.60 -5.88
CA SER A 184 10.49 8.30 -5.14
C SER A 184 10.61 9.81 -5.26
N ALA A 185 11.82 10.34 -5.06
CA ALA A 185 12.10 11.77 -5.18
C ALA A 185 11.88 12.27 -6.62
N GLY A 186 12.33 11.49 -7.62
CA GLY A 186 12.09 11.80 -9.03
C GLY A 186 10.60 11.82 -9.38
N PHE A 187 9.82 10.85 -8.90
CA PHE A 187 8.38 10.80 -9.09
C PHE A 187 7.66 11.96 -8.41
N ALA A 188 8.08 12.30 -7.18
CA ALA A 188 7.54 13.44 -6.45
C ALA A 188 7.81 14.75 -7.21
N ALA A 189 9.05 14.98 -7.65
CA ALA A 189 9.44 16.15 -8.42
C ALA A 189 8.65 16.27 -9.74
N PHE A 190 8.53 15.15 -10.47
CA PHE A 190 7.77 15.07 -11.72
C PHE A 190 6.29 15.43 -11.52
N LEU A 191 5.66 14.90 -10.47
CA LEU A 191 4.25 15.17 -10.16
C LEU A 191 4.05 16.60 -9.66
N THR A 192 4.99 17.16 -8.90
CA THR A 192 4.89 18.56 -8.44
C THR A 192 5.06 19.57 -9.56
N GLY A 193 5.81 19.24 -10.62
CA GLY A 193 5.97 20.10 -11.81
C GLY A 193 4.80 20.05 -12.79
N ARG A 194 3.74 19.27 -12.52
CA ARG A 194 2.53 19.20 -13.34
C ARG A 194 1.44 20.09 -12.74
N ASP A 195 1.27 21.29 -13.28
CA ASP A 195 0.35 22.30 -12.75
C ASP A 195 -1.15 21.97 -12.87
N ASN A 196 -1.52 20.94 -13.63
CA ASN A 196 -2.91 20.64 -13.95
C ASN A 196 -3.61 19.68 -12.97
N LEU A 197 -2.94 19.25 -11.90
CA LEU A 197 -3.54 18.35 -10.91
C LEU A 197 -4.00 19.14 -9.70
N ASP A 198 -5.27 18.94 -9.32
CA ASP A 198 -5.79 19.42 -8.04
C ASP A 198 -4.89 18.93 -6.88
N LEU A 199 -4.77 19.77 -5.84
CA LEU A 199 -3.88 19.54 -4.71
C LEU A 199 -4.17 18.20 -4.01
N ILE A 200 -5.45 17.87 -3.87
CA ILE A 200 -5.86 16.65 -3.17
C ILE A 200 -5.59 15.44 -4.05
N THR A 201 -5.94 15.49 -5.33
CA THR A 201 -5.62 14.42 -6.30
C THR A 201 -4.11 14.17 -6.36
N ARG A 202 -3.30 15.25 -6.36
CA ARG A 202 -1.84 15.16 -6.30
C ARG A 202 -1.37 14.50 -5.01
N GLY A 203 -1.95 14.90 -3.87
CA GLY A 203 -1.67 14.32 -2.56
C GLY A 203 -1.98 12.82 -2.49
N VAL A 204 -3.16 12.39 -2.95
CA VAL A 204 -3.54 10.97 -3.03
C VAL A 204 -2.57 10.21 -3.95
N THR A 205 -2.23 10.77 -5.10
CA THR A 205 -1.32 10.14 -6.06
C THR A 205 0.08 9.98 -5.45
N LEU A 206 0.63 11.03 -4.83
CA LEU A 206 1.90 10.95 -4.12
C LEU A 206 1.85 9.90 -3.02
N LEU A 207 0.78 9.88 -2.23
CA LEU A 207 0.64 8.93 -1.15
C LEU A 207 0.60 7.48 -1.65
N LEU A 208 -0.22 7.18 -2.67
CA LEU A 208 -0.40 5.82 -3.19
C LEU A 208 0.80 5.31 -3.98
N PHE A 209 1.47 6.18 -4.73
CA PHE A 209 2.59 5.77 -5.60
C PHE A 209 3.96 5.99 -4.96
N VAL A 210 4.16 7.10 -4.25
CA VAL A 210 5.45 7.45 -3.63
C VAL A 210 5.56 6.90 -2.21
N GLY A 211 4.46 6.85 -1.46
CA GLY A 211 4.45 6.34 -0.08
C GLY A 211 5.02 4.92 0.08
N PRO A 212 4.56 3.90 -0.68
CA PRO A 212 5.12 2.55 -0.61
C PRO A 212 6.60 2.49 -1.00
N LEU A 213 7.02 3.29 -1.98
CA LEU A 213 8.42 3.34 -2.44
C LEU A 213 9.33 3.97 -1.38
N LEU A 214 8.90 5.07 -0.76
CA LEU A 214 9.61 5.70 0.36
C LEU A 214 9.70 4.76 1.55
N GLY A 215 8.57 4.19 1.97
CA GLY A 215 8.53 3.23 3.08
C GLY A 215 9.47 2.05 2.81
N GLY A 216 9.35 1.43 1.63
CA GLY A 216 10.21 0.32 1.23
C GLY A 216 11.69 0.71 1.15
N GLY A 217 11.99 1.93 0.70
CA GLY A 217 13.34 2.49 0.63
C GLY A 217 13.98 2.62 2.02
N PHE A 218 13.29 3.28 2.95
CA PHE A 218 13.75 3.43 4.34
C PHE A 218 13.90 2.08 5.04
N ALA A 219 12.93 1.19 4.87
CA ALA A 219 12.98 -0.15 5.45
C ALA A 219 14.20 -0.95 4.95
N LEU A 220 14.53 -0.87 3.66
CA LEU A 220 15.69 -1.56 3.09
C LEU A 220 17.03 -0.94 3.49
N LEU A 221 17.08 0.36 3.74
CA LEU A 221 18.29 1.03 4.24
C LEU A 221 18.59 0.65 5.70
N GLY A 222 17.55 0.58 6.55
CA GLY A 222 17.68 0.17 7.95
C GLY A 222 18.00 -1.32 8.15
N ALA A 223 17.51 -2.19 7.26
CA ALA A 223 17.77 -3.64 7.33
C ALA A 223 19.24 -4.04 7.10
N GLY A 224 20.12 -3.10 6.75
CA GLY A 224 21.56 -3.36 6.60
C GLY A 224 22.29 -3.53 7.93
N ASP A 225 21.76 -2.99 9.02
CA ASP A 225 22.42 -3.03 10.33
C ASP A 225 22.07 -4.31 11.11
N GLU A 226 20.88 -4.88 10.91
CA GLU A 226 20.43 -6.13 11.56
C GLU A 226 21.35 -7.33 11.24
N ARG A 227 22.04 -7.31 10.10
CA ARG A 227 22.94 -8.41 9.68
C ARG A 227 24.33 -8.34 10.30
N ALA A 228 24.74 -7.14 10.73
CA ALA A 228 26.01 -6.97 11.44
C ALA A 228 25.90 -7.46 12.88
N GLU A 229 24.74 -7.27 13.53
CA GLU A 229 24.49 -7.76 14.89
C GLU A 229 24.36 -9.30 14.96
N ASP A 230 23.76 -9.95 13.97
CA ASP A 230 23.61 -11.42 13.94
C ASP A 230 24.93 -12.16 13.60
N ASP A 231 25.86 -11.52 12.89
CA ASP A 231 27.18 -12.12 12.58
C ASP A 231 28.18 -11.97 13.75
N ASP A 232 27.88 -11.10 14.73
CA ASP A 232 28.70 -10.83 15.93
C ASP A 232 28.22 -11.57 17.20
N ALA A 233 27.12 -12.34 17.12
CA ALA A 233 26.51 -13.11 18.21
C ALA A 233 26.77 -14.62 18.12
#